data_AF-A0A7C4TT89-F1
#
_entry.id   AF-A0A7C4TT89-F1
#
_cell.length_a   1.000
_cell.length_b   1.000
_cell.length_c   1.000
_cell.angle_alpha   90.00
_cell.angle_beta   90.00
_cell.angle_gamma   90.00
#
_symmetry.space_group_name_H-M   'P 1'
#
loop_
_entity.id
_entity.type
_entity.pdbx_description
1 polymer ?
#
loop_
_entity_poly.entity_id
_entity_poly.type
_entity_poly.pdbx_seq_one_letter_code
_entity_poly.pdbx_strand_id
1 'polypeptide(L)'
;MANMFDLTDVPVVAPEDLAIPMRLLIRGERAALAVLYGTGQADVRLIEAAFWQEFNGDTAAGVAVLLRFRGLIGLFATRRLRDQLLDKGHALIGPAVVAAAGMRLNTNWGFNPNKFLRALAAQEAKGVGEEPAAARLALGEQRLAA
;
A
#
# COMPACT_ATOMS: atom_id res chain seq x y z
N MET A 1 -2.58 -21.87 -26.46
CA MET A 1 -3.63 -21.41 -25.53
C MET A 1 -3.36 -19.94 -25.24
N ALA A 2 -4.21 -19.03 -25.73
CA ALA A 2 -4.02 -17.61 -25.46
C ALA A 2 -4.29 -17.37 -23.97
N ASN A 3 -3.25 -17.11 -23.19
CA ASN A 3 -3.40 -16.45 -21.90
C ASN A 3 -4.06 -15.11 -22.20
N MET A 4 -5.37 -15.03 -22.04
CA MET A 4 -6.11 -13.80 -22.21
C MET A 4 -5.65 -12.87 -21.09
N PHE A 5 -4.65 -12.03 -21.39
CA PHE A 5 -4.20 -10.98 -20.50
C PHE A 5 -5.40 -10.10 -20.23
N ASP A 6 -5.88 -10.12 -18.99
CA ASP A 6 -6.89 -9.16 -18.57
C ASP A 6 -6.21 -7.79 -18.56
N LEU A 7 -6.55 -6.95 -19.54
CA LEU A 7 -6.02 -5.59 -19.66
C LEU A 7 -6.40 -4.70 -18.46
N THR A 8 -7.32 -5.17 -17.61
CA THR A 8 -7.73 -4.49 -16.38
C THR A 8 -6.89 -4.90 -15.17
N ASP A 9 -5.96 -5.85 -15.33
CA ASP A 9 -5.00 -6.20 -14.27
C ASP A 9 -3.85 -5.21 -14.21
N VAL A 10 -3.59 -4.71 -13.01
CA VAL A 10 -2.43 -3.85 -12.74
C VAL A 10 -1.21 -4.74 -12.45
N PRO A 11 -0.04 -4.54 -13.10
CA PRO A 11 1.17 -5.35 -12.89
C PRO A 11 1.71 -5.28 -11.47
N VAL A 12 2.14 -6.39 -10.85
CA VAL A 12 2.76 -6.38 -9.51
C VAL A 12 3.93 -5.41 -9.40
N VAL A 13 4.13 -4.84 -8.22
CA VAL A 13 5.16 -3.81 -7.98
C VAL A 13 6.07 -4.23 -6.83
N ALA A 14 7.24 -3.61 -6.75
CA ALA A 14 8.13 -3.79 -5.61
C ALA A 14 7.47 -3.20 -4.35
N PRO A 15 7.51 -3.90 -3.19
CA PRO A 15 7.01 -3.35 -1.93
C PRO A 15 7.65 -2.02 -1.55
N GLU A 16 8.91 -1.80 -1.91
CA GLU A 16 9.68 -0.58 -1.65
C GLU A 16 9.08 0.62 -2.39
N ASP A 17 8.66 0.42 -3.64
CA ASP A 17 8.03 1.46 -4.44
C ASP A 17 6.63 1.81 -3.91
N LEU A 18 5.86 0.80 -3.51
CA LEU A 18 4.53 1.00 -2.89
C LEU A 18 4.63 1.62 -1.49
N ALA A 19 5.76 1.46 -0.80
CA ALA A 19 6.02 2.10 0.48
C ALA A 19 6.20 3.62 0.35
N ILE A 20 6.60 4.16 -0.81
CA ILE A 20 6.79 5.60 -1.04
C ILE A 20 5.48 6.39 -0.82
N PRO A 21 4.39 6.14 -1.56
CA PRO A 21 3.14 6.88 -1.37
C PRO A 21 2.50 6.60 0.00
N MET A 22 2.71 5.40 0.57
CA MET A 22 2.27 5.08 1.93
C MET A 22 3.03 5.89 3.00
N ARG A 23 4.34 6.08 2.86
CA ARG A 23 5.14 6.95 3.74
C ARG A 23 4.70 8.40 3.64
N LEU A 24 4.47 8.88 2.42
CA LEU A 24 3.97 10.23 2.16
C LEU A 24 2.61 10.47 2.82
N LEU A 25 1.71 9.46 2.75
CA LEU A 25 0.43 9.48 3.45
C LEU A 25 0.60 9.55 4.97
N ILE A 26 1.49 8.76 5.56
CA ILE A 26 1.71 8.68 7.02
C ILE A 26 2.38 9.92 7.59
N ARG A 27 3.30 10.54 6.84
CA ARG A 27 3.98 11.78 7.26
C ARG A 27 3.09 13.01 7.21
N GLY A 28 2.02 12.98 6.40
CA GLY A 28 1.08 14.09 6.32
C GLY A 28 0.33 14.29 7.64
N GLU A 29 0.08 15.55 8.01
CA GLU A 29 -0.62 15.91 9.27
C GLU A 29 -2.05 15.31 9.38
N ARG A 30 -2.61 14.81 8.27
CA ARG A 30 -3.93 14.17 8.18
C ARG A 30 -3.89 12.64 8.05
N ALA A 31 -2.70 12.03 8.20
CA ALA A 31 -2.42 10.61 8.00
C ALA A 31 -3.42 9.65 8.68
N ALA A 32 -3.65 9.85 9.98
CA ALA A 32 -4.49 8.94 10.76
C ALA A 32 -5.95 8.94 10.29
N LEU A 33 -6.49 10.11 9.93
CA LEU A 33 -7.88 10.24 9.47
C LEU A 33 -8.04 9.75 8.02
N ALA A 34 -7.05 10.02 7.18
CA ALA A 34 -7.04 9.61 5.79
C ALA A 34 -7.00 8.09 5.60
N VAL A 35 -6.28 7.36 6.46
CA VAL A 35 -6.28 5.91 6.45
C VAL A 35 -7.58 5.33 7.04
N LEU A 36 -8.15 5.96 8.09
CA LEU A 36 -9.33 5.43 8.79
C LEU A 36 -10.68 5.74 8.12
N TYR A 37 -10.80 6.88 7.43
CA TYR A 37 -12.05 7.36 6.84
C TYR A 37 -11.99 7.48 5.32
N GLY A 38 -10.85 7.13 4.72
CA GLY A 38 -10.54 7.34 3.31
C GLY A 38 -9.93 8.72 3.08
N THR A 39 -8.87 8.79 2.27
CA THR A 39 -8.32 10.06 1.76
C THR A 39 -9.35 10.73 0.87
N GLY A 40 -9.60 12.02 1.09
CA GLY A 40 -10.29 12.84 0.09
C GLY A 40 -9.50 12.87 -1.22
N GLN A 41 -10.17 13.08 -2.35
CA GLN A 41 -9.52 13.13 -3.67
C GLN A 41 -8.40 14.19 -3.73
N ALA A 42 -8.51 15.26 -2.94
CA ALA A 42 -7.48 16.30 -2.82
C ALA A 42 -6.19 15.78 -2.16
N ASP A 43 -6.31 15.01 -1.08
CA ASP A 43 -5.14 14.44 -0.37
C ASP A 43 -4.43 13.41 -1.25
N VAL A 44 -5.19 12.59 -2.00
CA VAL A 44 -4.62 11.64 -2.97
C VAL A 44 -3.80 12.37 -4.02
N ARG A 45 -4.29 13.49 -4.56
CA ARG A 45 -3.56 14.28 -5.58
C ARG A 45 -2.28 14.90 -5.04
N LEU A 46 -2.27 15.35 -3.79
CA LEU A 46 -1.05 15.86 -3.14
C LEU A 46 0.00 14.75 -3.01
N ILE A 47 -0.42 13.56 -2.60
CA ILE A 47 0.47 12.39 -2.48
C ILE A 47 0.97 11.94 -3.85
N GLU A 48 0.11 11.91 -4.87
CA GLU A 48 0.50 11.60 -6.26
C GLU A 48 1.56 12.59 -6.77
N ALA A 49 1.36 13.89 -6.52
CA ALA A 49 2.33 14.92 -6.93
C ALA A 49 3.67 14.76 -6.21
N ALA A 50 3.67 14.50 -4.90
CA ALA A 50 4.89 14.26 -4.12
C ALA A 50 5.57 12.94 -4.51
N PHE A 51 4.81 11.89 -4.81
CA PHE A 51 5.33 10.61 -5.27
C PHE A 51 6.17 10.77 -6.53
N TRP A 52 5.71 11.55 -7.52
CA TRP A 52 6.47 11.77 -8.76
C TRP A 52 7.77 12.57 -8.56
N GLN A 53 7.96 13.24 -7.41
CA GLN A 53 9.24 13.87 -7.06
C GLN A 53 10.23 12.89 -6.43
N GLU A 54 9.75 11.81 -5.80
CA GLU A 54 10.60 10.81 -5.13
C GLU A 54 10.84 9.54 -5.96
N PHE A 55 9.92 9.21 -6.87
CA PHE A 55 9.95 7.97 -7.63
C PHE A 55 10.93 8.02 -8.81
N ASN A 56 11.85 7.06 -8.85
CA ASN A 56 12.93 6.99 -9.84
C ASN A 56 12.72 5.94 -10.95
N GLY A 57 11.55 5.29 -11.00
CA GLY A 57 11.21 4.30 -12.03
C GLY A 57 10.57 4.89 -13.28
N ASP A 58 10.18 4.04 -14.22
CA ASP A 58 9.47 4.49 -15.43
C ASP A 58 8.01 4.88 -15.14
N THR A 59 7.39 5.61 -16.07
CA THR A 59 6.02 6.11 -15.89
C THR A 59 5.00 4.98 -15.72
N ALA A 60 5.18 3.84 -16.40
CA ALA A 60 4.22 2.74 -16.34
C ALA A 60 4.26 2.05 -14.96
N ALA A 61 5.46 1.83 -14.42
CA ALA A 61 5.68 1.34 -13.07
C ALA A 61 5.11 2.32 -12.03
N GLY A 62 5.36 3.62 -12.19
CA GLY A 62 4.83 4.64 -11.29
C GLY A 62 3.30 4.68 -11.27
N VAL A 63 2.66 4.57 -12.44
CA VAL A 63 1.19 4.46 -12.54
C VAL A 63 0.67 3.19 -11.86
N ALA A 64 1.34 2.04 -12.05
CA ALA A 64 0.97 0.78 -11.39
C ALA A 64 1.07 0.88 -9.86
N VAL A 65 2.08 1.58 -9.34
CA VAL A 65 2.25 1.87 -7.91
C VAL A 65 1.10 2.73 -7.39
N LEU A 66 0.78 3.83 -8.07
CA LEU A 66 -0.29 4.74 -7.65
C LEU A 66 -1.67 4.08 -7.69
N LEU A 67 -1.96 3.25 -8.70
CA LEU A 67 -3.20 2.48 -8.76
C LEU A 67 -3.31 1.50 -7.59
N ARG A 68 -2.21 0.83 -7.22
CA ARG A 68 -2.16 -0.03 -6.03
C ARG A 68 -2.34 0.72 -4.74
N PHE A 69 -1.69 1.86 -4.60
CA PHE A 69 -1.83 2.73 -3.45
C PHE A 69 -3.31 3.14 -3.26
N ARG A 70 -3.98 3.57 -4.34
CA ARG A 70 -5.40 3.92 -4.30
C ARG A 70 -6.28 2.73 -3.91
N GLY A 71 -6.01 1.56 -4.48
CA GLY A 71 -6.71 0.31 -4.11
C GLY A 71 -6.50 -0.06 -2.64
N LEU A 72 -5.29 0.13 -2.11
CA LEU A 72 -4.93 -0.18 -0.73
C LEU A 72 -5.63 0.76 0.26
N ILE A 73 -5.68 2.07 -0.03
CA ILE A 73 -6.47 3.02 0.76
C ILE A 73 -7.94 2.59 0.80
N GLY A 74 -8.50 2.19 -0.36
CA GLY A 74 -9.87 1.70 -0.44
C GLY A 74 -10.14 0.49 0.47
N LEU A 75 -9.15 -0.38 0.68
CA LEU A 75 -9.24 -1.48 1.64
C LEU A 75 -9.25 -0.99 3.09
N PHE A 76 -8.41 -0.02 3.46
CA PHE A 76 -8.37 0.52 4.81
C PHE A 76 -9.66 1.24 5.21
N ALA A 77 -10.39 1.79 4.23
CA ALA A 77 -11.72 2.35 4.45
C ALA A 77 -12.79 1.29 4.79
N THR A 78 -12.52 0.00 4.59
CA THR A 78 -13.46 -1.07 4.97
C THR A 78 -13.48 -1.26 6.48
N ARG A 79 -14.66 -1.53 7.04
CA ARG A 79 -14.84 -1.72 8.49
C ARG A 79 -13.84 -2.70 9.09
N ARG A 80 -13.60 -3.84 8.44
CA ARG A 80 -12.77 -4.92 8.99
C ARG A 80 -11.29 -4.56 9.06
N LEU A 81 -10.72 -3.94 8.03
CA LEU A 81 -9.33 -3.49 8.09
C LEU A 81 -9.19 -2.30 9.02
N ARG A 82 -10.18 -1.40 9.05
CA ARG A 82 -10.21 -0.28 9.99
C ARG A 82 -10.16 -0.77 11.44
N ASP A 83 -10.97 -1.76 11.78
CA ASP A 83 -10.99 -2.35 13.13
C ASP A 83 -9.61 -2.98 13.46
N GLN A 84 -8.98 -3.69 12.51
CA GLN A 84 -7.62 -4.23 12.70
C GLN A 84 -6.54 -3.16 12.82
N LEU A 85 -6.66 -2.05 12.07
CA LEU A 85 -5.72 -0.93 12.14
C LEU A 85 -5.86 -0.18 13.46
N LEU A 86 -7.08 -0.04 13.99
CA LEU A 86 -7.31 0.57 15.30
C LEU A 86 -6.76 -0.29 16.45
N ASP A 87 -6.84 -1.61 16.31
CA ASP A 87 -6.33 -2.57 17.30
C ASP A 87 -4.79 -2.65 17.29
N LYS A 88 -4.20 -2.77 16.10
CA LYS A 88 -2.76 -3.04 15.92
C LYS A 88 -1.92 -1.80 15.62
N GLY A 89 -2.55 -0.67 15.34
CA GLY A 89 -1.88 0.58 14.98
C GLY A 89 -1.06 0.47 13.69
N HIS A 90 -0.02 1.31 13.59
CA HIS A 90 0.80 1.43 12.39
C HIS A 90 1.63 0.18 12.05
N ALA A 91 1.80 -0.76 12.98
CA ALA A 91 2.49 -2.03 12.73
C ALA A 91 1.86 -2.85 11.60
N LEU A 92 0.57 -2.63 11.32
CA LEU A 92 -0.17 -3.31 10.25
C LEU A 92 0.15 -2.77 8.85
N ILE A 93 0.69 -1.54 8.75
CA ILE A 93 0.89 -0.85 7.47
C ILE A 93 1.96 -1.57 6.63
N GLY A 94 3.09 -1.92 7.22
CA GLY A 94 4.16 -2.63 6.52
C GLY A 94 3.73 -3.96 5.89
N PRO A 95 3.18 -4.90 6.68
CA PRO A 95 2.60 -6.14 6.17
C PRO A 95 1.52 -5.91 5.10
N ALA A 96 0.71 -4.87 5.24
CA ALA A 96 -0.30 -4.49 4.25
C ALA A 96 0.32 -4.03 2.92
N VAL A 97 1.41 -3.25 2.95
CA VAL A 97 2.15 -2.85 1.74
C VAL A 97 2.71 -4.08 1.03
N VAL A 98 3.38 -4.97 1.76
CA VAL A 98 3.96 -6.20 1.17
C VAL A 98 2.87 -7.08 0.57
N ALA A 99 1.73 -7.24 1.26
CA ALA A 99 0.60 -8.00 0.74
C ALA A 99 0.02 -7.37 -0.54
N ALA A 100 -0.21 -6.05 -0.56
CA ALA A 100 -0.78 -5.34 -1.71
C ALA A 100 0.16 -5.34 -2.93
N ALA A 101 1.46 -5.22 -2.71
CA ALA A 101 2.47 -5.19 -3.78
C ALA A 101 2.47 -6.49 -4.61
N GLY A 102 2.37 -7.65 -3.94
CA GLY A 102 2.37 -8.97 -4.58
C GLY A 102 1.01 -9.51 -4.98
N MET A 103 -0.09 -8.82 -4.64
CA MET A 103 -1.45 -9.25 -5.00
C MET A 103 -1.87 -8.75 -6.38
N ARG A 104 -2.73 -9.54 -7.05
CA ARG A 104 -3.45 -9.10 -8.24
C ARG A 104 -4.43 -7.99 -7.85
N LEU A 105 -4.37 -6.90 -8.60
CA LEU A 105 -5.30 -5.77 -8.53
C LEU A 105 -6.02 -5.69 -9.87
N ASN A 106 -7.35 -5.66 -9.82
CA ASN A 106 -8.17 -5.42 -10.99
C ASN A 106 -8.73 -3.99 -10.94
N THR A 107 -8.63 -3.23 -12.02
CA THR A 107 -9.07 -1.83 -12.03
C THR A 107 -10.59 -1.65 -11.94
N ASN A 108 -11.40 -2.65 -12.28
CA ASN A 108 -12.86 -2.59 -12.16
C ASN A 108 -13.34 -2.85 -10.72
N TRP A 109 -12.66 -3.74 -9.99
CA TRP A 109 -13.13 -4.22 -8.67
C TRP A 109 -12.21 -3.88 -7.51
N GLY A 110 -11.00 -3.39 -7.78
CA GLY A 110 -9.97 -3.19 -6.77
C GLY A 110 -9.38 -4.50 -6.25
N PHE A 111 -8.79 -4.45 -5.05
CA PHE A 111 -8.33 -5.64 -4.36
C PHE A 111 -9.51 -6.43 -3.78
N ASN A 112 -9.45 -7.76 -3.85
CA ASN A 112 -10.42 -8.61 -3.17
C ASN A 112 -10.16 -8.58 -1.64
N PRO A 113 -11.09 -8.07 -0.81
CA PRO A 113 -10.83 -7.87 0.62
C PRO A 113 -10.56 -9.17 1.40
N ASN A 114 -11.25 -10.26 1.05
CA ASN A 114 -11.06 -11.55 1.73
C ASN A 114 -9.70 -12.17 1.39
N LYS A 115 -9.26 -12.08 0.13
CA LYS A 115 -7.92 -12.51 -0.26
C LYS A 115 -6.85 -11.64 0.40
N PHE A 116 -7.10 -10.34 0.51
CA PHE A 116 -6.19 -9.41 1.15
C PHE A 116 -5.99 -9.73 2.63
N LEU A 117 -7.07 -9.95 3.38
CA LEU A 117 -6.98 -10.30 4.81
C LEU A 117 -6.21 -11.61 5.05
N ARG A 118 -6.35 -12.59 4.15
CA ARG A 118 -5.56 -13.84 4.21
C ARG A 118 -4.08 -13.57 3.93
N ALA A 119 -3.78 -12.78 2.90
CA ALA A 119 -2.40 -12.40 2.57
C ALA A 119 -1.77 -11.60 3.72
N LEU A 120 -2.51 -10.65 4.30
CA LEU A 120 -2.08 -9.85 5.44
C LEU A 120 -1.75 -10.74 6.65
N ALA A 121 -2.65 -11.64 7.05
CA ALA A 121 -2.39 -12.57 8.14
C ALA A 121 -1.16 -13.46 7.88
N ALA A 122 -0.93 -13.86 6.62
CA ALA A 122 0.27 -14.61 6.25
C ALA A 122 1.54 -13.76 6.34
N GLN A 123 1.48 -12.45 6.05
CA GLN A 123 2.62 -11.54 6.24
C GLN A 123 2.88 -11.29 7.72
N GLU A 124 1.84 -11.11 8.53
CA GLU A 124 1.97 -10.95 9.98
C GLU A 124 2.60 -12.20 10.63
N ALA A 125 2.21 -13.39 10.18
CA ALA A 125 2.81 -14.65 10.65
C ALA A 125 4.30 -14.78 10.26
N LYS A 126 4.72 -14.19 9.14
CA LYS A 126 6.13 -14.14 8.70
C LYS A 126 6.94 -13.07 9.44
N GLY A 127 6.30 -11.95 9.80
CA GLY A 127 6.93 -10.78 10.44
C GLY A 127 7.27 -10.92 11.92
N VAL A 128 6.97 -12.05 12.57
CA VAL A 128 7.31 -12.30 13.99
C VAL A 128 8.84 -12.40 14.22
N GLY A 129 9.66 -12.47 13.16
CA GLY A 129 11.14 -12.52 13.26
C GLY A 129 11.90 -11.36 12.58
N GLU A 130 11.33 -10.70 11.58
CA GLU A 130 11.98 -9.62 10.82
C GLU A 130 10.91 -8.63 10.34
N GLU A 131 10.95 -7.40 10.86
CA GLU A 131 10.20 -6.30 10.28
C GLU A 131 10.63 -6.11 8.81
N PRO A 132 9.71 -6.23 7.84
CA PRO A 132 10.09 -6.12 6.44
C PRO A 132 10.62 -4.72 6.17
N ALA A 133 11.71 -4.59 5.40
CA ALA A 133 12.33 -3.30 5.10
C ALA A 133 11.33 -2.28 4.53
N ALA A 134 10.33 -2.75 3.77
CA ALA A 134 9.21 -1.95 3.28
C ALA A 134 8.32 -1.37 4.40
N ALA A 135 8.16 -2.06 5.55
CA ALA A 135 7.48 -1.52 6.74
C ALA A 135 8.24 -0.34 7.34
N ARG A 136 9.56 -0.51 7.53
CA ARG A 136 10.43 0.53 8.07
C ARG A 136 10.48 1.75 7.14
N LEU A 137 10.56 1.49 5.83
CA LEU A 137 10.49 2.52 4.79
C LEU A 137 9.14 3.23 4.74
N ALA A 138 8.02 2.53 4.98
CA ALA A 138 6.70 3.13 5.07
C ALA A 138 6.53 3.99 6.33
N LEU A 139 7.13 3.58 7.45
CA LEU A 139 7.12 4.34 8.72
C LEU A 139 8.15 5.48 8.76
N GLY A 140 9.01 5.57 7.75
CA GLY A 140 10.05 6.61 7.66
C GLY A 140 11.26 6.35 8.57
N GLU A 141 11.40 5.14 9.10
CA GLU A 141 12.57 4.70 9.84
C GLU A 141 13.70 4.39 8.86
N GLN A 142 14.42 5.43 8.46
CA GLN A 142 15.75 5.23 7.88
C GLN A 142 16.68 4.81 9.01
N ARG A 143 17.23 3.59 8.93
CA ARG A 143 18.42 3.26 9.71
C ARG A 143 19.53 4.23 9.26
N LEU A 144 19.89 5.15 10.14
CA LEU A 144 21.27 5.57 10.30
C LEU A 144 22.11 4.30 10.48
N ALA A 145 22.67 3.79 9.40
CA ALA A 145 23.84 2.94 9.45
C ALA A 145 24.99 3.79 8.92
N ALA A 146 25.70 4.39 9.88
CA ALA A 146 27.08 4.81 9.69
C ALA A 146 27.98 3.60 9.43
#